data_AF-A0A950LSC4-F1
#
_entry.id   AF-A0A950LSC4-F1
#
_cell.length_a   1.000
_cell.length_b   1.000
_cell.length_c   1.000
_cell.angle_alpha   90.00
_cell.angle_beta   90.00
_cell.angle_gamma   90.00
#
_symmetry.space_group_name_H-M   'P 1'
#
loop_
_entity.id
_entity.type
_entity.pdbx_description
1 polymer ?
#
loop_
_entity_poly.entity_id
_entity_poly.type
_entity_poly.pdbx_seq_one_letter_code
_entity_poly.pdbx_strand_id
1 'polypeptide(L)'
;EALENGNWVGVTTEWLGLGFARGVEAPTVPGGGGAGSNPVNPDAILILQKVADRNGNDAIDAARSPFYTGNRSPYTCFVGKPPELLVDSQTTSPYFGDSYWGGVTAPYNVQSNTQFNWYPINFYDAREGEPRDTNFGNNSCTPNGVMNAVEVDVGNLKRWLLGTTGQTGTLVNFTNQNGYVVYFSDRRGMLPNPNAGNVKTGDSGLEDSINAASAPGTPDGALEPINNGKPFSPEDVNQNKVLDNFGSINEGLGFGYLAAPLYQVNNSVNRGVLRNGTPDPYLTVVGRMQQCSLASKNWVSSARHVLKLVDGSLGNVPLRPDNNQGGFTVGSENPVYIQGDYNSNANDPIWNGGADANGTAHAGVLADAVTVLSNNWADVNSLWSTPTQAQGNRPAATTYYRAAIAAGKNMSFPFPNWENANDYAFGTDGGVHNFIRFLEDWQTTGSTLNYEGSLVSLFYSTYNTGAFKCCTYSVYQPPTRNYVFDPDFTTPQGLPPGTPLFRDVDILSYRQTLTSRTY
;
A
#
# COMPACT_ATOMS: atom_id res chain seq x y z
N GLU A 1 -10.21 8.22 14.89
CA GLU A 1 -11.07 8.77 15.97
C GLU A 1 -12.41 8.07 15.91
N ALA A 2 -13.12 7.95 17.03
CA ALA A 2 -14.48 7.41 17.08
C ALA A 2 -15.48 8.56 17.32
N LEU A 3 -16.59 8.56 16.57
CA LEU A 3 -17.66 9.53 16.69
C LEU A 3 -18.75 9.02 17.64
N GLU A 4 -18.93 9.68 18.78
CA GLU A 4 -20.06 9.50 19.69
C GLU A 4 -20.82 10.82 19.82
N ASN A 5 -22.07 10.90 19.34
CA ASN A 5 -22.95 12.07 19.57
C ASN A 5 -22.35 13.44 19.19
N GLY A 6 -21.43 13.47 18.21
CA GLY A 6 -20.71 14.69 17.79
C GLY A 6 -19.45 15.01 18.60
N ASN A 7 -19.10 14.20 19.60
CA ASN A 7 -17.84 14.28 20.35
C ASN A 7 -16.83 13.26 19.81
N TRP A 8 -15.59 13.71 19.69
CA TRP A 8 -14.46 12.93 19.19
C TRP A 8 -13.79 12.16 20.33
N VAL A 9 -13.64 10.85 20.16
CA VAL A 9 -12.82 10.00 21.04
C VAL A 9 -11.53 9.63 20.31
N GLY A 10 -10.39 10.01 20.90
CA GLY A 10 -9.07 9.63 20.39
C GLY A 10 -8.79 8.14 20.67
N VAL A 11 -8.81 7.31 19.63
CA VAL A 11 -8.62 5.85 19.75
C VAL A 11 -7.18 5.39 19.47
N THR A 12 -6.31 6.28 18.99
CA THR A 12 -4.94 5.95 18.59
C THR A 12 -4.12 5.36 19.73
N THR A 13 -4.19 5.94 20.93
CA THR A 13 -3.45 5.44 22.09
C THR A 13 -3.89 4.03 22.47
N GLU A 14 -5.19 3.75 22.37
CA GLU A 14 -5.73 2.42 22.65
C GLU A 14 -5.27 1.40 21.60
N TRP A 15 -5.37 1.75 20.32
CA TRP A 15 -4.92 0.88 19.23
C TRP A 15 -3.43 0.56 19.32
N LEU A 16 -2.58 1.56 19.63
CA LEU A 16 -1.15 1.33 19.87
C LEU A 16 -0.88 0.51 21.13
N GLY A 17 -1.78 0.58 22.13
CA GLY A 17 -1.74 -0.25 23.34
C GLY A 17 -2.04 -1.73 23.08
N LEU A 18 -2.75 -2.06 21.99
CA LEU A 18 -2.94 -3.44 21.52
C LEU A 18 -1.69 -4.00 20.80
N GLY A 19 -0.68 -3.15 20.59
CA GLY A 19 0.55 -3.46 19.85
C GLY A 19 0.50 -2.94 18.40
N PHE A 20 1.66 -2.96 17.75
CA PHE A 20 1.84 -2.35 16.42
C PHE A 20 2.88 -3.05 15.54
N ALA A 21 3.20 -4.29 15.87
CA ALA A 21 4.19 -5.09 15.16
C ALA A 21 3.63 -6.46 14.75
N ARG A 22 4.22 -7.05 13.71
CA ARG A 22 3.88 -8.38 13.23
C ARG A 22 5.10 -9.24 12.94
N GLY A 23 4.86 -10.53 12.66
CA GLY A 23 5.85 -11.45 12.10
C GLY A 23 6.29 -11.06 10.68
N VAL A 24 6.99 -11.95 9.98
CA VAL A 24 7.49 -11.65 8.61
C VAL A 24 6.34 -11.50 7.61
N GLU A 25 5.30 -12.31 7.80
CA GLU A 25 4.07 -12.31 7.00
C GLU A 25 3.00 -11.40 7.56
N ALA A 26 2.15 -10.89 6.67
CA ALA A 26 0.94 -10.17 7.06
C ALA A 26 -0.06 -11.15 7.70
N PRO A 27 -0.79 -10.74 8.75
CA PRO A 27 -1.82 -11.59 9.33
C PRO A 27 -2.97 -11.86 8.35
N THR A 28 -3.51 -13.07 8.44
CA THR A 28 -4.65 -13.55 7.63
C THR A 28 -5.78 -14.14 8.50
N VAL A 29 -5.59 -14.11 9.82
CA VAL A 29 -6.58 -14.53 10.81
C VAL A 29 -6.49 -13.59 12.02
N PRO A 30 -7.62 -13.13 12.57
CA PRO A 30 -7.61 -12.21 13.69
C PRO A 30 -7.31 -12.91 15.02
N GLY A 31 -6.72 -12.19 15.97
CA GLY A 31 -6.36 -12.72 17.29
C GLY A 31 -5.18 -13.68 17.28
N GLY A 32 -4.98 -14.44 18.36
CA GLY A 32 -3.77 -15.25 18.59
C GLY A 32 -3.93 -16.76 18.43
N GLY A 33 -5.05 -17.22 17.87
CA GLY A 33 -5.50 -18.62 18.01
C GLY A 33 -5.39 -19.53 16.79
N GLY A 34 -4.84 -19.08 15.66
CA GLY A 34 -4.87 -19.83 14.38
C GLY A 34 -3.63 -19.66 13.52
N ALA A 35 -3.44 -20.56 12.55
CA ALA A 35 -2.44 -20.36 11.50
C ALA A 35 -2.74 -19.07 10.73
N GLY A 36 -1.74 -18.20 10.55
CA GLY A 36 -1.94 -16.87 9.97
C GLY A 36 -2.26 -15.76 10.99
N SER A 37 -2.39 -16.09 12.28
CA SER A 37 -2.47 -15.07 13.33
C SER A 37 -1.18 -14.26 13.43
N ASN A 38 -1.30 -13.00 13.87
CA ASN A 38 -0.13 -12.18 14.18
C ASN A 38 0.60 -12.77 15.40
N PRO A 39 1.83 -13.30 15.23
CA PRO A 39 2.55 -13.98 16.31
C PRO A 39 3.31 -13.02 17.21
N VAL A 40 3.18 -11.69 17.03
CA VAL A 40 3.87 -10.65 17.80
C VAL A 40 2.88 -9.84 18.62
N ASN A 41 1.90 -9.23 17.95
CA ASN A 41 0.82 -8.51 18.62
C ASN A 41 -0.51 -9.03 18.08
N PRO A 42 -1.05 -10.11 18.68
CA PRO A 42 -2.23 -10.82 18.15
C PRO A 42 -3.48 -9.95 17.96
N ASP A 43 -3.61 -8.87 18.74
CA ASP A 43 -4.75 -7.96 18.71
C ASP A 43 -4.42 -6.60 18.04
N ALA A 44 -3.24 -6.46 17.43
CA ALA A 44 -2.86 -5.21 16.77
C ALA A 44 -3.79 -4.89 15.61
N ILE A 45 -4.31 -3.66 15.62
CA ILE A 45 -5.14 -3.11 14.53
C ILE A 45 -4.26 -2.32 13.56
N LEU A 46 -3.41 -1.43 14.10
CA LEU A 46 -2.43 -0.68 13.32
C LEU A 46 -1.08 -1.36 13.42
N ILE A 47 -0.51 -1.75 12.28
CA ILE A 47 0.78 -2.40 12.24
C ILE A 47 1.75 -1.50 11.45
N LEU A 48 2.87 -1.16 12.08
CA LEU A 48 3.84 -0.17 11.58
C LEU A 48 5.21 -0.78 11.28
N GLN A 49 5.46 -1.99 11.78
CA GLN A 49 6.74 -2.67 11.65
C GLN A 49 6.57 -4.18 11.64
N LYS A 50 7.56 -4.87 11.06
CA LYS A 50 7.64 -6.33 11.04
C LYS A 50 8.99 -6.80 11.57
N VAL A 51 9.04 -8.04 12.02
CA VAL A 51 10.31 -8.66 12.41
C VAL A 51 11.28 -8.62 11.22
N ALA A 52 12.54 -8.26 11.48
CA ALA A 52 13.54 -8.14 10.45
C ALA A 52 13.94 -9.51 9.87
N ASP A 53 13.63 -9.73 8.59
CA ASP A 53 14.17 -10.81 7.76
C ASP A 53 15.45 -10.31 7.06
N ARG A 54 16.62 -10.76 7.53
CA ARG A 54 17.91 -10.22 7.04
C ARG A 54 18.43 -10.92 5.80
N ASN A 55 17.91 -12.08 5.45
CA ASN A 55 18.32 -12.88 4.29
C ASN A 55 17.27 -12.89 3.18
N GLY A 56 16.10 -12.30 3.42
CA GLY A 56 15.06 -12.17 2.43
C GLY A 56 14.41 -13.50 2.05
N ASN A 57 14.33 -14.45 2.99
CA ASN A 57 13.78 -15.78 2.76
C ASN A 57 12.36 -15.97 3.31
N ASP A 58 11.74 -14.89 3.78
CA ASP A 58 10.39 -14.86 4.34
C ASP A 58 10.22 -15.71 5.62
N ALA A 59 11.33 -16.00 6.29
CA ALA A 59 11.35 -16.83 7.48
C ALA A 59 12.14 -16.19 8.61
N ILE A 60 11.80 -16.57 9.85
CA ILE A 60 12.59 -16.20 11.02
C ILE A 60 13.63 -17.30 11.27
N ASP A 61 14.91 -16.95 11.22
CA ASP A 61 15.98 -17.89 11.47
C ASP A 61 16.54 -17.79 12.90
N ALA A 62 16.66 -18.95 13.54
CA ALA A 62 17.27 -19.15 14.86
C ALA A 62 18.83 -19.08 14.85
N ALA A 63 19.46 -18.61 13.78
CA ALA A 63 20.89 -18.78 13.53
C ALA A 63 21.80 -18.02 14.52
N ARG A 64 22.98 -18.58 14.80
CA ARG A 64 23.98 -18.00 15.72
C ARG A 64 24.55 -16.67 15.20
N SER A 65 24.67 -15.70 16.11
CA SER A 65 25.44 -14.46 15.92
C SER A 65 26.84 -14.73 15.37
N PRO A 66 27.40 -13.87 14.49
CA PRO A 66 28.80 -13.94 14.12
C PRO A 66 29.67 -13.89 15.39
N PHE A 67 30.62 -14.81 15.50
CA PHE A 67 31.56 -14.86 16.62
C PHE A 67 32.97 -15.12 16.11
N TYR A 68 33.95 -14.57 16.83
CA TYR A 68 35.36 -14.83 16.58
C TYR A 68 35.83 -16.02 17.41
N THR A 69 36.68 -16.87 16.83
CA THR A 69 37.36 -17.95 17.53
C THR A 69 38.86 -17.68 17.60
N GLY A 70 39.48 -17.98 18.74
CA GLY A 70 40.92 -17.83 19.01
C GLY A 70 41.24 -16.77 20.08
N ASN A 71 42.11 -17.11 21.04
CA ASN A 71 42.54 -16.20 22.11
C ASN A 71 43.75 -15.33 21.73
N ARG A 72 44.34 -15.51 20.52
CA ARG A 72 45.46 -14.71 19.98
C ARG A 72 45.40 -14.68 18.45
N SER A 73 45.84 -13.57 17.87
CA SER A 73 45.86 -13.29 16.42
C SER A 73 46.61 -14.35 15.60
N PRO A 74 46.13 -14.72 14.38
CA PRO A 74 44.94 -14.17 13.71
C PRO A 74 43.63 -14.79 14.21
N TYR A 75 42.64 -13.94 14.47
CA TYR A 75 41.28 -14.39 14.80
C TYR A 75 40.62 -15.00 13.57
N THR A 76 39.97 -16.16 13.72
CA THR A 76 39.08 -16.72 12.71
C THR A 76 37.66 -16.19 12.94
N CYS A 77 37.20 -15.33 12.04
CA CYS A 77 35.82 -14.85 12.02
C CYS A 77 34.92 -15.95 11.44
N PHE A 78 33.94 -16.43 12.22
CA PHE A 78 32.85 -17.19 11.64
C PHE A 78 31.85 -16.22 11.01
N VAL A 79 31.56 -16.41 9.73
CA VAL A 79 30.47 -15.71 9.04
C VAL A 79 29.16 -16.26 9.61
N GLY A 80 28.60 -15.55 10.58
CA GLY A 80 27.25 -15.75 11.09
C GLY A 80 26.40 -14.51 10.82
N LYS A 81 25.08 -14.64 10.88
CA LYS A 81 24.18 -13.48 10.83
C LYS A 81 23.78 -13.05 12.23
N PRO A 82 23.57 -11.74 12.50
CA PRO A 82 22.95 -11.34 13.76
C PRO A 82 21.67 -12.16 13.96
N PRO A 83 21.48 -12.77 15.14
CA PRO A 83 20.35 -13.64 15.38
C PRO A 83 19.05 -12.83 15.23
N GLU A 84 18.12 -13.35 14.42
CA GLU A 84 16.76 -12.80 14.34
C GLU A 84 15.93 -13.19 15.57
N LEU A 85 16.42 -14.19 16.33
CA LEU A 85 15.90 -14.64 17.62
C LEU A 85 17.04 -14.79 18.63
N LEU A 86 16.96 -14.12 19.78
CA LEU A 86 17.89 -14.33 20.90
C LEU A 86 17.29 -15.26 21.95
N VAL A 87 18.13 -16.03 22.63
CA VAL A 87 17.73 -16.81 23.81
C VAL A 87 17.50 -15.88 24.99
N ASP A 88 16.32 -15.95 25.59
CA ASP A 88 15.99 -15.28 26.85
C ASP A 88 16.00 -16.30 28.00
N SER A 89 16.80 -16.05 29.03
CA SER A 89 16.97 -16.95 30.17
C SER A 89 16.12 -16.59 31.39
N GLN A 90 15.40 -15.46 31.36
CA GLN A 90 14.72 -14.92 32.54
C GLN A 90 13.25 -14.63 32.33
N THR A 91 12.84 -14.26 31.12
CA THR A 91 11.42 -14.07 30.84
C THR A 91 10.92 -15.26 30.04
N THR A 92 9.85 -15.89 30.50
CA THR A 92 9.04 -16.79 29.66
C THR A 92 8.25 -15.98 28.61
N SER A 93 8.65 -14.72 28.35
CA SER A 93 8.03 -13.85 27.38
C SER A 93 8.70 -14.08 26.02
N PRO A 94 7.93 -14.33 24.95
CA PRO A 94 8.46 -14.19 23.60
C PRO A 94 8.86 -12.73 23.28
N TYR A 95 8.51 -11.78 24.15
CA TYR A 95 8.78 -10.35 24.02
C TYR A 95 9.61 -9.82 25.20
N PHE A 96 10.90 -9.64 24.94
CA PHE A 96 11.93 -8.96 25.73
C PHE A 96 12.23 -9.49 27.15
N GLY A 97 13.49 -9.89 27.31
CA GLY A 97 14.25 -9.99 28.55
C GLY A 97 15.70 -9.60 28.32
N ASP A 98 16.46 -9.44 29.41
CA ASP A 98 17.76 -8.76 29.43
C ASP A 98 18.75 -9.30 28.38
N SER A 99 19.17 -8.41 27.47
CA SER A 99 20.21 -8.68 26.47
C SER A 99 21.61 -8.48 27.05
N TYR A 100 21.84 -8.95 28.29
CA TYR A 100 23.17 -8.91 28.87
C TYR A 100 24.01 -10.06 28.33
N TRP A 101 24.95 -9.69 27.45
CA TRP A 101 26.07 -10.52 27.05
C TRP A 101 26.92 -10.80 28.29
N GLY A 102 26.71 -11.97 28.90
CA GLY A 102 27.42 -12.41 30.10
C GLY A 102 27.58 -13.92 30.21
N GLY A 103 28.18 -14.57 29.20
CA GLY A 103 28.90 -15.84 29.40
C GLY A 103 28.08 -17.10 29.71
N VAL A 104 27.02 -17.40 28.95
CA VAL A 104 26.24 -18.63 29.17
C VAL A 104 26.64 -19.74 28.20
N THR A 105 26.95 -20.92 28.76
CA THR A 105 27.42 -22.13 28.04
C THR A 105 26.43 -23.30 28.27
N ALA A 106 25.28 -23.35 27.59
CA ALA A 106 24.35 -24.51 27.57
C ALA A 106 23.13 -24.24 26.65
N PRO A 107 22.39 -25.26 26.16
CA PRO A 107 21.33 -25.09 25.18
C PRO A 107 20.05 -24.65 25.88
N TYR A 108 19.53 -23.48 25.52
CA TYR A 108 18.25 -22.99 26.02
C TYR A 108 17.23 -22.96 24.87
N ASN A 109 16.00 -23.25 25.24
CA ASN A 109 14.86 -23.66 24.43
C ASN A 109 13.75 -22.59 24.36
N VAL A 110 14.08 -21.32 24.69
CA VAL A 110 13.14 -20.20 24.67
C VAL A 110 13.80 -19.01 23.97
N GLN A 111 13.16 -18.50 22.92
CA GLN A 111 13.68 -17.48 22.00
C GLN A 111 12.76 -16.24 21.99
N SER A 112 13.32 -15.03 21.97
CA SER A 112 12.59 -13.76 21.98
C SER A 112 13.07 -12.79 20.87
N ASN A 113 12.12 -12.02 20.34
CA ASN A 113 12.39 -10.91 19.42
C ASN A 113 12.96 -9.71 20.19
N THR A 114 14.12 -9.19 19.77
CA THR A 114 14.74 -8.03 20.44
C THR A 114 14.14 -6.70 19.97
N GLN A 115 14.24 -5.65 20.80
CA GLN A 115 13.88 -4.26 20.45
C GLN A 115 14.64 -3.70 19.23
N PHE A 116 15.74 -4.36 18.81
CA PHE A 116 16.55 -3.96 17.67
C PHE A 116 16.26 -4.78 16.41
N ASN A 117 15.25 -5.65 16.44
CA ASN A 117 14.96 -6.61 15.37
C ASN A 117 13.73 -6.28 14.53
N TRP A 118 13.56 -5.01 14.17
CA TRP A 118 12.38 -4.53 13.46
C TRP A 118 12.75 -3.81 12.18
N TYR A 119 12.01 -4.10 11.12
CA TYR A 119 12.05 -3.36 9.87
C TYR A 119 10.73 -2.59 9.67
N PRO A 120 10.79 -1.42 9.00
CA PRO A 120 9.58 -0.82 8.46
C PRO A 120 8.93 -1.78 7.46
N ILE A 121 7.62 -1.65 7.27
CA ILE A 121 6.88 -2.44 6.28
C ILE A 121 7.08 -1.76 4.92
N ASN A 122 8.18 -2.09 4.27
CA ASN A 122 8.51 -1.55 2.95
C ASN A 122 8.33 -2.60 1.86
N PHE A 123 7.94 -2.14 0.67
CA PHE A 123 7.88 -2.93 -0.56
C PHE A 123 8.17 -2.04 -1.78
N TYR A 124 8.37 -2.66 -2.94
CA TYR A 124 8.60 -1.96 -4.20
C TYR A 124 7.34 -1.98 -5.08
N ASP A 125 6.81 -0.80 -5.36
CA ASP A 125 5.83 -0.57 -6.40
C ASP A 125 6.54 -0.20 -7.70
N ALA A 126 6.63 -1.17 -8.63
CA ALA A 126 7.31 -0.96 -9.90
C ALA A 126 6.59 0.05 -10.81
N ARG A 127 5.28 0.26 -10.64
CA ARG A 127 4.55 1.27 -11.42
C ARG A 127 5.00 2.67 -11.05
N GLU A 128 5.20 2.91 -9.76
CA GLU A 128 5.71 4.19 -9.26
C GLU A 128 7.22 4.29 -9.47
N GLY A 129 7.97 3.20 -9.29
CA GLY A 129 9.43 3.23 -9.37
C GLY A 129 10.03 3.31 -10.77
N GLU A 130 9.39 2.70 -11.76
CA GLU A 130 9.95 2.63 -13.11
C GLU A 130 9.30 3.65 -14.02
N PRO A 131 10.01 4.60 -14.65
CA PRO A 131 9.36 5.51 -15.59
C PRO A 131 8.96 4.80 -16.90
N ARG A 132 9.56 3.64 -17.20
CA ARG A 132 9.35 2.82 -18.40
C ARG A 132 9.27 1.35 -18.04
N ASP A 133 8.55 0.55 -18.82
CA ASP A 133 8.51 -0.89 -18.58
C ASP A 133 9.82 -1.53 -19.06
N THR A 134 10.78 -1.60 -18.15
CA THR A 134 12.11 -2.15 -18.42
C THR A 134 12.49 -3.10 -17.30
N ASN A 135 12.71 -4.36 -17.67
CA ASN A 135 13.26 -5.33 -16.75
C ASN A 135 14.79 -5.22 -16.74
N PHE A 136 15.36 -4.84 -15.60
CA PHE A 136 16.81 -4.70 -15.42
C PHE A 136 17.53 -6.01 -15.08
N GLY A 137 16.80 -7.09 -14.76
CA GLY A 137 17.37 -8.42 -14.48
C GLY A 137 18.36 -8.45 -13.30
N ASN A 138 18.26 -7.49 -12.39
CA ASN A 138 19.15 -7.35 -11.24
C ASN A 138 18.41 -6.74 -10.04
N ASN A 139 19.06 -6.66 -8.88
CA ASN A 139 18.46 -6.15 -7.65
C ASN A 139 18.43 -4.61 -7.58
N SER A 140 18.40 -3.90 -8.71
CA SER A 140 18.40 -2.44 -8.70
C SER A 140 16.98 -1.86 -8.69
N CYS A 141 16.82 -0.72 -8.02
CA CYS A 141 15.55 0.01 -7.99
C CYS A 141 15.73 1.51 -7.84
N THR A 142 14.64 2.27 -8.03
CA THR A 142 14.61 3.71 -7.81
C THR A 142 14.03 4.01 -6.42
N PRO A 143 14.37 5.15 -5.80
CA PRO A 143 13.77 5.53 -4.52
C PRO A 143 12.26 5.75 -4.64
N ASN A 144 11.77 6.24 -5.79
CA ASN A 144 10.36 6.58 -5.99
C ASN A 144 9.40 5.40 -5.85
N GLY A 145 9.85 4.19 -6.20
CA GLY A 145 9.03 2.98 -6.09
C GLY A 145 9.04 2.36 -4.70
N VAL A 146 9.86 2.83 -3.76
CA VAL A 146 9.90 2.28 -2.41
C VAL A 146 8.76 2.86 -1.57
N MET A 147 7.78 2.02 -1.28
CA MET A 147 6.63 2.38 -0.45
C MET A 147 6.83 1.91 0.99
N ASN A 148 6.31 2.69 1.95
CA ASN A 148 6.18 2.31 3.35
C ASN A 148 4.69 2.17 3.71
N ALA A 149 4.26 0.96 4.09
CA ALA A 149 2.89 0.71 4.50
C ALA A 149 2.67 0.96 6.00
N VAL A 150 1.54 1.58 6.29
CA VAL A 150 0.79 1.31 7.52
C VAL A 150 -0.22 0.23 7.20
N GLU A 151 -0.22 -0.84 7.97
CA GLU A 151 -1.18 -1.92 7.83
C GLU A 151 -2.36 -1.73 8.78
N VAL A 152 -3.56 -2.02 8.28
CA VAL A 152 -4.77 -2.21 9.09
C VAL A 152 -5.18 -3.68 9.01
N ASP A 153 -5.13 -4.35 10.15
CA ASP A 153 -5.69 -5.69 10.33
C ASP A 153 -7.22 -5.57 10.48
N VAL A 154 -7.93 -5.92 9.41
CA VAL A 154 -9.38 -5.70 9.28
C VAL A 154 -10.16 -6.61 10.22
N GLY A 155 -9.73 -7.85 10.42
CA GLY A 155 -10.36 -8.78 11.36
C GLY A 155 -10.19 -8.34 12.82
N ASN A 156 -9.01 -7.83 13.20
CA ASN A 156 -8.80 -7.25 14.53
C ASN A 156 -9.57 -5.94 14.72
N LEU A 157 -9.67 -5.11 13.69
CA LEU A 157 -10.56 -3.94 13.71
C LEU A 157 -12.01 -4.34 13.98
N LYS A 158 -12.52 -5.39 13.30
CA LYS A 158 -13.86 -5.92 13.56
C LYS A 158 -14.02 -6.36 15.01
N ARG A 159 -13.05 -7.09 15.57
CA ARG A 159 -13.09 -7.52 16.99
C ARG A 159 -13.17 -6.34 17.95
N TRP A 160 -12.44 -5.26 17.66
CA TRP A 160 -12.49 -4.04 18.46
C TRP A 160 -13.84 -3.34 18.37
N LEU A 161 -14.40 -3.19 17.16
CA LEU A 161 -15.75 -2.62 16.95
C LEU A 161 -16.85 -3.41 17.69
N LEU A 162 -16.66 -4.72 17.86
CA LEU A 162 -17.55 -5.60 18.62
C LEU A 162 -17.27 -5.61 20.14
N GLY A 163 -16.29 -4.85 20.63
CA GLY A 163 -15.90 -4.83 22.05
C GLY A 163 -15.23 -6.11 22.53
N THR A 164 -14.75 -6.97 21.61
CA THR A 164 -13.99 -8.18 21.95
C THR A 164 -12.57 -7.85 22.37
N THR A 165 -12.01 -6.79 21.80
CA THR A 165 -10.71 -6.20 22.15
C THR A 165 -10.88 -4.71 22.42
N GLY A 166 -10.02 -4.13 23.26
CA GLY A 166 -10.12 -2.72 23.64
C GLY A 166 -11.39 -2.40 24.46
N GLN A 167 -11.72 -1.12 24.57
CA GLN A 167 -12.84 -0.58 25.34
C GLN A 167 -13.71 0.40 24.56
N THR A 168 -13.18 1.08 23.53
CA THR A 168 -13.91 2.19 22.88
C THR A 168 -14.56 1.83 21.55
N GLY A 169 -14.34 0.63 21.00
CA GLY A 169 -14.88 0.27 19.69
C GLY A 169 -16.40 0.22 19.62
N THR A 170 -17.08 -0.15 20.72
CA THR A 170 -18.56 -0.14 20.81
C THR A 170 -19.16 1.27 20.85
N LEU A 171 -18.32 2.31 21.00
CA LEU A 171 -18.78 3.70 20.96
C LEU A 171 -18.97 4.21 19.52
N VAL A 172 -18.44 3.50 18.52
CA VAL A 172 -18.54 3.91 17.11
C VAL A 172 -19.97 3.71 16.60
N ASN A 173 -20.60 4.80 16.15
CA ASN A 173 -21.92 4.72 15.54
C ASN A 173 -21.88 3.95 14.21
N PHE A 174 -22.71 2.91 14.09
CA PHE A 174 -22.86 2.11 12.88
C PHE A 174 -24.22 2.28 12.19
N THR A 175 -25.17 2.98 12.81
CA THR A 175 -26.54 3.09 12.30
C THR A 175 -26.69 4.19 11.26
N ASN A 176 -25.96 5.31 11.41
CA ASN A 176 -26.17 6.50 10.59
C ASN A 176 -25.71 6.33 9.14
N GLN A 177 -24.74 5.46 8.89
CA GLN A 177 -24.18 5.20 7.56
C GLN A 177 -24.33 3.75 7.14
N ASN A 178 -25.25 3.00 7.75
CA ASN A 178 -25.44 1.58 7.46
C ASN A 178 -24.16 0.75 7.61
N GLY A 179 -23.34 1.04 8.62
CA GLY A 179 -22.05 0.41 8.85
C GLY A 179 -20.99 1.40 9.32
N TYR A 180 -19.73 1.03 9.12
CA TYR A 180 -18.57 1.75 9.63
C TYR A 180 -17.75 2.40 8.52
N VAL A 181 -17.11 3.53 8.81
CA VAL A 181 -16.12 4.18 7.93
C VAL A 181 -14.82 4.38 8.68
N VAL A 182 -13.71 3.94 8.09
CA VAL A 182 -12.35 4.27 8.53
C VAL A 182 -11.74 5.23 7.52
N TYR A 183 -11.22 6.35 8.03
CA TYR A 183 -10.47 7.30 7.23
C TYR A 183 -8.98 7.24 7.58
N PHE A 184 -8.12 7.11 6.57
CA PHE A 184 -6.67 7.10 6.70
C PHE A 184 -6.03 8.27 5.98
N SER A 185 -5.12 8.95 6.68
CA SER A 185 -4.29 10.02 6.15
C SER A 185 -2.90 9.87 6.77
N ASP A 186 -1.88 9.83 5.92
CA ASP A 186 -0.49 9.88 6.32
C ASP A 186 0.28 10.93 5.54
N ARG A 187 0.74 11.94 6.28
CA ARG A 187 1.50 13.08 5.78
C ARG A 187 2.96 13.05 6.23
N ARG A 188 3.45 11.93 6.76
CA ARG A 188 4.89 11.70 6.98
C ARG A 188 5.62 11.77 5.64
N GLY A 189 6.85 12.27 5.65
CA GLY A 189 7.65 12.49 4.45
C GLY A 189 7.13 13.55 3.46
N MET A 190 5.85 13.94 3.52
CA MET A 190 5.27 14.97 2.66
C MET A 190 5.83 16.34 2.99
N LEU A 191 6.32 17.02 1.95
CA LEU A 191 6.82 18.40 2.03
C LEU A 191 5.66 19.39 1.84
N PRO A 192 5.74 20.60 2.42
CA PRO A 192 4.73 21.62 2.17
C PRO A 192 4.69 22.00 0.68
N ASN A 193 3.49 22.04 0.11
CA ASN A 193 3.28 22.37 -1.30
C ASN A 193 3.46 23.90 -1.51
N PRO A 194 4.51 24.36 -2.21
CA PRO A 194 4.78 25.78 -2.42
C PRO A 194 3.72 26.46 -3.32
N ASN A 195 2.98 25.69 -4.11
CA ASN A 195 1.94 26.14 -5.02
C ASN A 195 0.54 26.17 -4.38
N ALA A 196 0.41 25.72 -3.14
CA ALA A 196 -0.86 25.66 -2.39
C ALA A 196 -0.73 26.25 -0.98
N GLY A 197 -0.19 27.47 -0.86
CA GLY A 197 -0.11 28.17 0.42
C GLY A 197 0.93 27.60 1.39
N ASN A 198 1.86 26.76 0.89
CA ASN A 198 2.97 26.18 1.65
C ASN A 198 2.48 25.32 2.84
N VAL A 199 1.44 24.51 2.61
CA VAL A 199 0.92 23.51 3.55
C VAL A 199 1.03 22.12 2.95
N LYS A 200 0.94 21.08 3.80
CA LYS A 200 0.81 19.70 3.31
C LYS A 200 -0.59 19.54 2.72
N THR A 201 -0.68 19.18 1.45
CA THR A 201 -1.94 19.20 0.68
C THR A 201 -2.57 17.82 0.50
N GLY A 202 -1.85 16.74 0.77
CA GLY A 202 -2.33 15.38 0.55
C GLY A 202 -1.73 14.74 -0.71
N ASP A 203 -1.23 15.54 -1.66
CA ASP A 203 -0.51 15.05 -2.85
C ASP A 203 0.97 14.76 -2.58
N SER A 204 1.56 13.95 -3.45
CA SER A 204 2.97 13.57 -3.36
C SER A 204 3.93 14.67 -3.81
N GLY A 205 3.47 15.63 -4.63
CA GLY A 205 4.31 16.62 -5.30
C GLY A 205 5.25 16.03 -6.35
N LEU A 206 4.81 14.95 -7.03
CA LEU A 206 5.60 14.17 -7.99
C LEU A 206 4.85 14.07 -9.34
N GLU A 207 4.63 15.21 -9.98
CA GLU A 207 3.87 15.31 -11.23
C GLU A 207 4.71 15.05 -12.48
N ASP A 208 6.01 15.37 -12.42
CA ASP A 208 7.00 15.19 -13.49
C ASP A 208 7.34 13.70 -13.70
N SER A 209 6.43 12.96 -14.33
CA SER A 209 6.37 11.50 -14.28
C SER A 209 6.14 10.83 -15.64
N ILE A 210 5.59 11.56 -16.62
CA ILE A 210 5.30 11.05 -17.97
C ILE A 210 6.54 11.22 -18.84
N ASN A 211 7.05 12.45 -18.96
CA ASN A 211 8.25 12.79 -19.72
C ASN A 211 8.26 12.17 -21.13
N ALA A 212 7.20 12.40 -21.90
CA ALA A 212 6.92 11.72 -23.17
C ALA A 212 7.96 12.02 -24.26
N ALA A 213 8.72 13.11 -24.15
CA ALA A 213 9.84 13.39 -25.07
C ALA A 213 11.10 12.56 -24.75
N SER A 214 11.18 11.96 -23.56
CA SER A 214 12.35 11.23 -23.06
C SER A 214 12.14 9.72 -23.16
N ALA A 215 12.91 9.03 -24.01
CA ALA A 215 12.82 7.57 -24.10
C ALA A 215 13.10 6.86 -22.75
N PRO A 216 14.10 7.28 -21.95
CA PRO A 216 14.29 6.76 -20.59
C PRO A 216 13.24 7.24 -19.56
N GLY A 217 12.43 8.25 -19.90
CA GLY A 217 11.51 8.91 -18.97
C GLY A 217 12.20 9.77 -17.92
N THR A 218 13.33 10.38 -18.29
CA THR A 218 14.02 11.38 -17.47
C THR A 218 13.15 12.62 -17.28
N PRO A 219 12.88 13.03 -16.04
CA PRO A 219 12.24 14.30 -15.68
C PRO A 219 12.88 15.50 -16.35
N ASP A 220 12.06 16.38 -16.94
CA ASP A 220 12.53 17.55 -17.68
C ASP A 220 12.18 18.90 -17.00
N GLY A 221 11.36 18.88 -15.94
CA GLY A 221 11.01 20.04 -15.14
C GLY A 221 9.96 20.91 -15.81
N ALA A 222 9.24 20.40 -16.80
CA ALA A 222 8.14 21.06 -17.48
C ALA A 222 6.87 20.19 -17.46
N LEU A 223 5.71 20.83 -17.56
CA LEU A 223 4.46 20.13 -17.82
C LEU A 223 4.45 19.59 -19.26
N GLU A 224 3.99 18.35 -19.43
CA GLU A 224 3.61 17.84 -20.74
C GLU A 224 2.62 18.78 -21.48
N PRO A 225 2.67 18.86 -22.82
CA PRO A 225 1.73 19.68 -23.59
C PRO A 225 0.27 19.31 -23.34
N ILE A 226 -0.60 20.32 -23.26
CA ILE A 226 -2.04 20.12 -23.10
C ILE A 226 -2.60 19.43 -24.34
N ASN A 227 -3.28 18.30 -24.11
CA ASN A 227 -3.92 17.53 -25.18
C ASN A 227 -5.08 18.28 -25.83
N ASN A 228 -5.27 18.06 -27.14
CA ASN A 228 -6.37 18.68 -27.87
C ASN A 228 -7.73 18.36 -27.20
N GLY A 229 -8.51 19.40 -26.92
CA GLY A 229 -9.80 19.29 -26.24
C GLY A 229 -9.72 18.98 -24.73
N LYS A 230 -8.54 19.08 -24.10
CA LYS A 230 -8.36 18.95 -22.66
C LYS A 230 -8.00 20.30 -22.03
N PRO A 231 -8.43 20.56 -20.77
CA PRO A 231 -8.15 21.83 -20.09
C PRO A 231 -6.79 21.89 -19.35
N PHE A 232 -6.18 20.75 -19.05
CA PHE A 232 -4.97 20.64 -18.23
C PHE A 232 -3.92 19.73 -18.90
N SER A 233 -2.66 19.94 -18.53
CA SER A 233 -1.56 19.01 -18.86
C SER A 233 -1.82 17.64 -18.24
N PRO A 234 -1.39 16.53 -18.85
CA PRO A 234 -1.52 15.22 -18.22
C PRO A 234 -0.63 15.03 -16.99
N GLU A 235 0.32 15.93 -16.72
CA GLU A 235 1.11 15.93 -15.46
C GLU A 235 0.52 16.85 -14.40
N ASP A 236 -0.37 17.78 -14.75
CA ASP A 236 -1.07 18.68 -13.82
C ASP A 236 -2.28 17.97 -13.18
N VAL A 237 -2.02 16.91 -12.41
CA VAL A 237 -3.04 16.00 -11.88
C VAL A 237 -3.92 16.66 -10.81
N ASN A 238 -3.41 17.68 -10.13
CA ASN A 238 -4.20 18.50 -9.20
C ASN A 238 -4.87 19.72 -9.86
N GLN A 239 -4.64 19.95 -11.16
CA GLN A 239 -5.33 20.94 -12.00
C GLN A 239 -5.07 22.40 -11.61
N ASN A 240 -3.88 22.69 -11.05
CA ASN A 240 -3.46 24.03 -10.63
C ASN A 240 -2.69 24.80 -11.73
N LYS A 241 -2.38 24.16 -12.87
CA LYS A 241 -1.62 24.69 -14.03
C LYS A 241 -0.14 24.96 -13.76
N VAL A 242 0.42 24.34 -12.74
CA VAL A 242 1.82 24.43 -12.33
C VAL A 242 2.35 23.01 -12.21
N LEU A 243 3.61 22.77 -12.59
CA LEU A 243 4.26 21.49 -12.33
C LEU A 243 4.62 21.40 -10.84
N ASP A 244 4.13 20.36 -10.16
CA ASP A 244 4.57 20.02 -8.81
C ASP A 244 5.69 18.97 -8.83
N ASN A 245 6.92 19.40 -8.57
CA ASN A 245 8.10 18.51 -8.43
C ASN A 245 8.78 18.59 -7.05
N PHE A 246 8.15 19.28 -6.10
CA PHE A 246 8.69 19.55 -4.78
C PHE A 246 8.82 18.29 -3.91
N GLY A 247 8.04 17.23 -4.19
CA GLY A 247 8.02 15.98 -3.43
C GLY A 247 9.31 15.18 -3.48
N SER A 248 10.12 15.41 -4.51
CA SER A 248 11.40 14.75 -4.74
C SER A 248 12.53 15.23 -3.79
N ILE A 249 12.36 16.39 -3.15
CA ILE A 249 13.47 17.08 -2.47
C ILE A 249 14.07 16.27 -1.33
N ASN A 250 13.23 15.58 -0.56
CA ASN A 250 13.66 14.74 0.56
C ASN A 250 13.67 13.25 0.20
N GLU A 251 13.54 12.89 -1.07
CA GLU A 251 13.51 11.51 -1.50
C GLU A 251 14.89 10.85 -1.40
N GLY A 252 14.92 9.59 -0.94
CA GLY A 252 16.15 8.80 -0.86
C GLY A 252 17.11 9.16 0.28
N LEU A 253 16.73 10.00 1.25
CA LEU A 253 17.58 10.34 2.40
C LEU A 253 17.93 9.10 3.26
N GLY A 254 17.01 8.12 3.33
CA GLY A 254 17.22 6.88 4.07
C GLY A 254 18.01 5.79 3.33
N PHE A 255 18.23 5.91 2.02
CA PHE A 255 18.72 4.79 1.20
C PHE A 255 20.23 4.80 0.92
N GLY A 256 20.97 5.77 1.44
CA GLY A 256 22.43 5.75 1.46
C GLY A 256 23.09 6.23 0.16
N TYR A 257 24.19 5.57 -0.23
CA TYR A 257 25.06 5.95 -1.35
C TYR A 257 24.80 5.10 -2.61
N LEU A 258 24.86 5.74 -3.78
CA LEU A 258 24.86 5.09 -5.08
C LEU A 258 26.30 4.67 -5.45
N ALA A 259 26.49 3.39 -5.80
CA ALA A 259 27.78 2.93 -6.28
C ALA A 259 27.97 3.38 -7.74
N ALA A 260 28.78 4.42 -7.94
CA ALA A 260 29.20 4.87 -9.28
C ALA A 260 30.52 4.19 -9.69
N PRO A 261 30.79 3.99 -10.99
CA PRO A 261 32.00 3.32 -11.48
C PRO A 261 33.31 4.09 -11.24
N LEU A 262 33.24 5.33 -10.75
CA LEU A 262 34.38 6.09 -10.26
C LEU A 262 34.04 6.61 -8.86
N TYR A 263 34.80 6.17 -7.86
CA TYR A 263 34.61 6.49 -6.45
C TYR A 263 34.73 8.00 -6.22
N GLN A 264 33.60 8.71 -6.31
CA GLN A 264 33.46 10.08 -5.82
C GLN A 264 32.67 10.02 -4.51
N VAL A 265 33.25 10.54 -3.43
CA VAL A 265 32.77 10.49 -2.04
C VAL A 265 31.44 11.27 -1.83
N ASN A 266 30.74 11.60 -2.91
CA ASN A 266 29.66 12.57 -3.00
C ASN A 266 28.34 12.00 -3.56
N ASN A 267 28.21 10.69 -3.79
CA ASN A 267 27.03 10.15 -4.51
C ASN A 267 25.97 9.57 -3.56
N SER A 268 25.24 10.40 -2.81
CA SER A 268 24.04 9.94 -2.08
C SER A 268 22.85 9.79 -3.02
N VAL A 269 21.92 8.87 -2.70
CA VAL A 269 20.66 8.69 -3.45
C VAL A 269 19.92 10.01 -3.60
N ASN A 270 19.71 10.73 -2.49
CA ASN A 270 19.06 12.04 -2.50
C ASN A 270 19.77 13.08 -3.39
N ARG A 271 21.11 13.09 -3.46
CA ARG A 271 21.82 14.00 -4.37
C ARG A 271 21.67 13.59 -5.83
N GLY A 272 21.54 12.28 -6.09
CA GLY A 272 21.18 11.74 -7.38
C GLY A 272 19.80 12.21 -7.83
N VAL A 273 18.84 12.23 -6.90
CA VAL A 273 17.51 12.81 -7.12
C VAL A 273 17.60 14.33 -7.35
N LEU A 274 18.33 15.08 -6.51
CA LEU A 274 18.41 16.54 -6.54
C LEU A 274 19.38 17.14 -7.60
N ARG A 275 19.57 16.50 -8.76
CA ARG A 275 20.60 16.94 -9.73
C ARG A 275 20.32 18.36 -10.26
N ASN A 276 21.40 19.13 -10.52
CA ASN A 276 21.34 20.54 -10.92
C ASN A 276 20.52 20.73 -12.22
N GLY A 277 19.30 21.26 -12.08
CA GLY A 277 18.35 21.52 -13.17
C GLY A 277 16.94 21.06 -12.80
N THR A 278 16.72 19.74 -12.75
CA THR A 278 15.43 19.11 -12.53
C THR A 278 15.60 17.87 -11.63
N PRO A 279 14.79 17.69 -10.59
CA PRO A 279 14.85 16.48 -9.77
C PRO A 279 14.53 15.20 -10.57
N ASP A 280 15.32 14.15 -10.38
CA ASP A 280 15.18 12.83 -11.05
C ASP A 280 14.93 11.72 -10.01
N PRO A 281 13.68 11.57 -9.51
CA PRO A 281 13.31 10.51 -8.57
C PRO A 281 13.48 9.08 -9.13
N TYR A 282 13.60 8.95 -10.46
CA TYR A 282 13.78 7.70 -11.17
C TYR A 282 15.27 7.32 -11.38
N LEU A 283 16.21 8.22 -11.05
CA LEU A 283 17.65 8.04 -11.19
C LEU A 283 18.09 7.61 -12.60
N THR A 284 17.40 8.10 -13.63
CA THR A 284 17.67 7.78 -15.04
C THR A 284 19.04 8.24 -15.51
N VAL A 285 19.63 9.28 -14.88
CA VAL A 285 20.91 9.86 -15.30
C VAL A 285 22.12 9.36 -14.51
N VAL A 286 21.97 9.16 -13.20
CA VAL A 286 23.10 8.90 -12.27
C VAL A 286 23.28 7.42 -11.92
N GLY A 287 22.35 6.57 -12.36
CA GLY A 287 22.33 5.15 -12.04
C GLY A 287 21.50 4.85 -10.79
N ARG A 288 20.82 3.71 -10.85
CA ARG A 288 19.84 3.23 -9.87
C ARG A 288 20.49 2.82 -8.55
N MET A 289 19.68 2.69 -7.49
CA MET A 289 20.14 2.03 -6.27
C MET A 289 20.52 0.60 -6.61
N GLN A 290 21.76 0.19 -6.35
CA GLN A 290 22.28 -1.11 -6.81
C GLN A 290 21.67 -2.31 -6.07
N GLN A 291 21.12 -2.08 -4.88
CA GLN A 291 20.52 -3.10 -4.03
C GLN A 291 19.21 -2.57 -3.44
N CYS A 292 18.08 -2.99 -3.99
CA CYS A 292 16.77 -2.60 -3.53
C CYS A 292 16.47 -3.14 -2.13
N SER A 293 17.07 -4.27 -1.77
CA SER A 293 17.01 -4.84 -0.42
C SER A 293 17.47 -3.86 0.67
N LEU A 294 18.26 -2.82 0.37
CA LEU A 294 18.59 -1.77 1.32
C LEU A 294 17.35 -1.00 1.79
N ALA A 295 16.33 -0.85 0.94
CA ALA A 295 15.08 -0.21 1.31
C ALA A 295 14.30 -0.99 2.36
N SER A 296 14.46 -2.32 2.47
CA SER A 296 13.73 -3.14 3.46
C SER A 296 13.96 -2.70 4.90
N LYS A 297 15.16 -2.21 5.22
CA LYS A 297 15.60 -1.87 6.59
C LYS A 297 15.67 -0.37 6.87
N ASN A 298 15.50 0.46 5.85
CA ASN A 298 15.72 1.90 5.95
C ASN A 298 14.39 2.65 5.89
N TRP A 299 14.35 3.79 6.56
CA TRP A 299 13.17 4.66 6.54
C TRP A 299 12.95 5.28 5.15
N VAL A 300 11.67 5.43 4.79
CA VAL A 300 11.23 6.14 3.58
C VAL A 300 11.04 7.61 3.97
N SER A 301 11.69 8.51 3.24
CA SER A 301 11.77 9.92 3.63
C SER A 301 10.83 10.85 2.85
N SER A 302 10.39 10.46 1.66
CA SER A 302 9.44 11.19 0.80
C SER A 302 7.98 10.81 1.09
N ALA A 303 7.03 11.46 0.41
CA ALA A 303 5.60 11.11 0.42
C ALA A 303 5.36 9.78 -0.32
N ARG A 304 5.84 8.68 0.26
CA ARG A 304 5.70 7.31 -0.23
C ARG A 304 5.17 6.41 0.89
N HIS A 305 4.18 6.92 1.61
CA HIS A 305 3.47 6.23 2.68
C HIS A 305 2.06 5.84 2.23
N VAL A 306 1.68 4.59 2.48
CA VAL A 306 0.46 3.98 1.93
C VAL A 306 -0.30 3.23 3.02
N LEU A 307 -1.59 3.00 2.79
CA LEU A 307 -2.38 2.09 3.62
C LEU A 307 -2.36 0.69 2.98
N LYS A 308 -2.14 -0.35 3.77
CA LYS A 308 -2.33 -1.74 3.36
C LYS A 308 -3.38 -2.42 4.22
N LEU A 309 -4.44 -2.93 3.61
CA LEU A 309 -5.48 -3.71 4.27
C LEU A 309 -5.07 -5.19 4.26
N VAL A 310 -5.05 -5.80 5.44
CA VAL A 310 -4.72 -7.21 5.65
C VAL A 310 -5.83 -7.88 6.48
N ASP A 311 -5.84 -9.21 6.53
CA ASP A 311 -6.86 -9.99 7.24
C ASP A 311 -8.31 -9.62 6.85
N GLY A 312 -8.54 -9.37 5.56
CA GLY A 312 -9.82 -8.89 5.03
C GLY A 312 -10.77 -9.98 4.55
N SER A 313 -10.45 -11.27 4.70
CA SER A 313 -11.18 -12.38 4.07
C SER A 313 -12.66 -12.47 4.46
N LEU A 314 -13.45 -13.31 3.78
CA LEU A 314 -14.88 -13.53 4.09
C LEU A 314 -15.12 -13.69 5.60
N GLY A 315 -15.98 -12.84 6.16
CA GLY A 315 -16.33 -12.85 7.56
C GLY A 315 -15.41 -12.01 8.47
N ASN A 316 -14.31 -11.43 7.97
CA ASN A 316 -13.44 -10.53 8.75
C ASN A 316 -13.76 -9.06 8.53
N VAL A 317 -14.35 -8.70 7.38
CA VAL A 317 -14.82 -7.33 7.15
C VAL A 317 -15.98 -6.97 8.12
N PRO A 318 -15.96 -5.79 8.77
CA PRO A 318 -16.97 -5.40 9.73
C PRO A 318 -18.40 -5.37 9.15
N LEU A 319 -19.32 -5.89 9.96
CA LEU A 319 -20.77 -5.83 9.77
C LEU A 319 -21.39 -5.14 10.98
N ARG A 320 -22.61 -4.62 10.84
CA ARG A 320 -23.31 -4.04 11.97
C ARG A 320 -23.67 -5.13 12.99
N PRO A 321 -23.48 -4.90 14.30
CA PRO A 321 -23.72 -5.89 15.33
C PRO A 321 -25.20 -6.15 15.62
N ASP A 322 -26.11 -5.26 15.20
CA ASP A 322 -27.55 -5.35 15.50
C ASP A 322 -28.31 -6.34 14.61
N ASN A 323 -27.88 -6.49 13.35
CA ASN A 323 -28.56 -7.33 12.38
C ASN A 323 -27.62 -8.14 11.46
N ASN A 324 -26.30 -8.05 11.64
CA ASN A 324 -25.30 -8.66 10.76
C ASN A 324 -25.47 -8.26 9.28
N GLN A 325 -25.93 -7.03 9.03
CA GLN A 325 -26.03 -6.41 7.70
C GLN A 325 -25.19 -5.13 7.68
N GLY A 326 -25.29 -4.37 6.59
CA GLY A 326 -24.55 -3.13 6.41
C GLY A 326 -23.15 -3.38 5.89
N GLY A 327 -22.25 -2.43 6.13
CA GLY A 327 -20.97 -2.45 5.45
C GLY A 327 -19.80 -1.83 6.19
N PHE A 328 -18.71 -1.76 5.46
CA PHE A 328 -17.46 -1.17 5.92
C PHE A 328 -16.79 -0.45 4.76
N THR A 329 -16.44 0.81 4.97
CA THR A 329 -15.73 1.60 3.97
C THR A 329 -14.39 2.08 4.50
N VAL A 330 -13.36 1.93 3.69
CA VAL A 330 -12.05 2.55 3.89
C VAL A 330 -11.93 3.74 2.96
N GLY A 331 -11.78 4.93 3.52
CA GLY A 331 -11.47 6.16 2.79
C GLY A 331 -10.02 6.58 3.04
N SER A 332 -9.29 7.00 2.01
CA SER A 332 -7.92 7.49 2.17
C SER A 332 -7.54 8.56 1.15
N GLU A 333 -6.75 9.55 1.60
CA GLU A 333 -6.02 10.44 0.67
C GLU A 333 -4.74 9.79 0.12
N ASN A 334 -4.27 8.70 0.75
CA ASN A 334 -3.14 7.91 0.29
C ASN A 334 -3.61 6.73 -0.60
N PRO A 335 -2.71 6.09 -1.34
CA PRO A 335 -2.99 4.83 -2.02
C PRO A 335 -3.31 3.71 -1.02
N VAL A 336 -4.22 2.82 -1.43
CA VAL A 336 -4.62 1.64 -0.65
C VAL A 336 -4.21 0.37 -1.37
N TYR A 337 -3.50 -0.52 -0.65
CA TYR A 337 -3.16 -1.86 -1.08
C TYR A 337 -4.04 -2.85 -0.35
N ILE A 338 -4.64 -3.83 -1.04
CA ILE A 338 -5.46 -4.87 -0.43
C ILE A 338 -4.73 -6.20 -0.60
N GLN A 339 -4.35 -6.83 0.50
CA GLN A 339 -3.60 -8.09 0.48
C GLN A 339 -4.47 -9.28 0.84
N GLY A 340 -4.46 -10.28 -0.04
CA GLY A 340 -5.22 -11.53 0.08
C GLY A 340 -6.70 -11.36 -0.22
N ASP A 341 -7.45 -12.42 0.05
CA ASP A 341 -8.91 -12.42 -0.09
C ASP A 341 -9.53 -11.26 0.73
N TYR A 342 -10.45 -10.53 0.12
CA TYR A 342 -11.13 -9.40 0.76
C TYR A 342 -12.64 -9.52 0.60
N ASN A 343 -13.35 -9.66 1.72
CA ASN A 343 -14.81 -9.75 1.82
C ASN A 343 -15.46 -10.90 1.02
N SER A 344 -14.67 -11.83 0.51
CA SER A 344 -15.10 -13.04 -0.20
C SER A 344 -14.02 -14.12 -0.03
N ASN A 345 -14.22 -15.28 -0.64
CA ASN A 345 -13.22 -16.35 -0.74
C ASN A 345 -13.61 -17.35 -1.85
N ALA A 346 -12.80 -18.39 -2.05
CA ALA A 346 -13.03 -19.43 -3.05
C ALA A 346 -14.35 -20.22 -2.90
N ASN A 347 -14.93 -20.25 -1.71
CA ASN A 347 -16.16 -20.98 -1.41
C ASN A 347 -17.42 -20.11 -1.57
N ASP A 348 -17.27 -18.83 -1.93
CA ASP A 348 -18.40 -17.93 -2.12
C ASP A 348 -19.22 -18.36 -3.35
N PRO A 349 -20.53 -18.66 -3.22
CA PRO A 349 -21.32 -19.19 -4.32
C PRO A 349 -21.47 -18.25 -5.51
N ILE A 350 -21.24 -16.94 -5.33
CA ILE A 350 -21.32 -15.95 -6.43
C ILE A 350 -20.42 -16.31 -7.61
N TRP A 351 -19.25 -16.89 -7.35
CA TRP A 351 -18.30 -17.31 -8.39
C TRP A 351 -18.79 -18.48 -9.25
N ASN A 352 -19.88 -19.12 -8.85
CA ASN A 352 -20.56 -20.19 -9.57
C ASN A 352 -22.02 -19.81 -9.94
N GLY A 353 -22.36 -18.52 -9.91
CA GLY A 353 -23.70 -18.01 -10.25
C GLY A 353 -24.74 -18.16 -9.13
N GLY A 354 -24.30 -18.43 -7.90
CA GLY A 354 -25.13 -18.42 -6.70
C GLY A 354 -25.32 -17.01 -6.13
N ALA A 355 -25.98 -16.94 -4.97
CA ALA A 355 -26.02 -15.73 -4.15
C ALA A 355 -24.78 -15.66 -3.25
N ASP A 356 -24.48 -14.46 -2.76
CA ASP A 356 -23.32 -14.22 -1.90
C ASP A 356 -23.34 -15.07 -0.63
N ALA A 357 -22.14 -15.45 -0.19
CA ALA A 357 -21.97 -16.12 1.09
C ALA A 357 -22.44 -15.26 2.26
N ASN A 358 -22.94 -15.89 3.32
CA ASN A 358 -23.23 -15.18 4.57
C ASN A 358 -21.94 -14.60 5.17
N GLY A 359 -22.02 -13.40 5.73
CA GLY A 359 -20.89 -12.71 6.35
C GLY A 359 -20.11 -11.78 5.42
N THR A 360 -20.57 -11.60 4.18
CA THR A 360 -20.13 -10.51 3.31
C THR A 360 -20.70 -9.17 3.81
N ALA A 361 -19.88 -8.13 3.73
CA ALA A 361 -20.26 -6.75 4.03
C ALA A 361 -20.49 -5.95 2.74
N HIS A 362 -21.30 -4.91 2.79
CA HIS A 362 -21.33 -3.89 1.72
C HIS A 362 -20.04 -3.06 1.79
N ALA A 363 -18.97 -3.56 1.18
CA ALA A 363 -17.63 -3.04 1.37
C ALA A 363 -17.25 -1.98 0.32
N GLY A 364 -16.56 -0.93 0.75
CA GLY A 364 -16.07 0.15 -0.12
C GLY A 364 -14.61 0.51 0.16
N VAL A 365 -13.84 0.80 -0.89
CA VAL A 365 -12.49 1.37 -0.78
C VAL A 365 -12.42 2.60 -1.67
N LEU A 366 -12.24 3.77 -1.05
CA LEU A 366 -12.12 5.07 -1.69
C LEU A 366 -10.71 5.60 -1.42
N ALA A 367 -9.85 5.66 -2.44
CA ALA A 367 -8.43 5.97 -2.24
C ALA A 367 -7.84 6.75 -3.42
N ASP A 368 -6.64 7.33 -3.24
CA ASP A 368 -5.89 7.95 -4.34
C ASP A 368 -5.70 6.97 -5.51
N ALA A 369 -5.31 5.74 -5.19
CA ALA A 369 -5.23 4.60 -6.09
C ALA A 369 -5.46 3.30 -5.31
N VAL A 370 -5.92 2.24 -5.98
CA VAL A 370 -6.11 0.92 -5.36
C VAL A 370 -5.29 -0.14 -6.09
N THR A 371 -4.43 -0.83 -5.33
CA THR A 371 -3.61 -1.95 -5.80
C THR A 371 -4.04 -3.23 -5.07
N VAL A 372 -4.18 -4.34 -5.79
CA VAL A 372 -4.47 -5.64 -5.19
C VAL A 372 -3.22 -6.51 -5.17
N LEU A 373 -3.04 -7.24 -4.07
CA LEU A 373 -1.91 -8.11 -3.79
C LEU A 373 -2.46 -9.49 -3.43
N SER A 374 -2.07 -10.52 -4.16
CA SER A 374 -2.65 -11.86 -4.06
C SER A 374 -2.44 -12.52 -2.70
N ASN A 375 -3.10 -13.66 -2.48
CA ASN A 375 -2.86 -14.55 -1.33
C ASN A 375 -1.41 -15.04 -1.21
N ASN A 376 -0.58 -14.90 -2.26
CA ASN A 376 0.82 -15.28 -2.26
C ASN A 376 1.78 -14.06 -2.25
N TRP A 377 1.25 -12.85 -2.02
CA TRP A 377 2.10 -11.66 -1.91
C TRP A 377 2.97 -11.72 -0.66
N ALA A 378 4.26 -11.46 -0.85
CA ALA A 378 5.19 -11.15 0.22
C ALA A 378 5.97 -9.87 -0.11
N ASP A 379 5.97 -8.93 0.83
CA ASP A 379 6.61 -7.62 0.63
C ASP A 379 8.09 -7.78 0.25
N VAL A 380 8.75 -8.79 0.82
CA VAL A 380 10.19 -9.05 0.64
C VAL A 380 10.54 -9.38 -0.81
N ASN A 381 9.69 -10.12 -1.52
CA ASN A 381 9.92 -10.51 -2.90
C ASN A 381 9.93 -9.31 -3.86
N SER A 382 9.32 -8.19 -3.49
CA SER A 382 9.39 -6.96 -4.28
C SER A 382 10.73 -6.21 -4.15
N LEU A 383 11.49 -6.46 -3.08
CA LEU A 383 12.72 -5.73 -2.74
C LEU A 383 13.99 -6.56 -2.95
N TRP A 384 13.87 -7.86 -3.16
CA TRP A 384 15.00 -8.78 -3.26
C TRP A 384 15.14 -9.35 -4.68
N SER A 385 16.37 -9.73 -5.04
CA SER A 385 16.77 -10.34 -6.31
C SER A 385 16.50 -9.49 -7.57
N THR A 386 15.25 -9.32 -7.98
CA THR A 386 14.86 -8.64 -9.23
C THR A 386 13.55 -7.84 -9.08
N PRO A 387 13.59 -6.63 -8.45
CA PRO A 387 12.41 -5.79 -8.23
C PRO A 387 11.59 -5.50 -9.50
N THR A 388 12.27 -5.29 -10.63
CA THR A 388 11.65 -4.98 -11.94
C THR A 388 11.26 -6.23 -12.74
N GLN A 389 11.23 -7.41 -12.12
CA GLN A 389 10.77 -8.64 -12.75
C GLN A 389 9.75 -9.30 -11.85
N ALA A 390 8.49 -9.34 -12.28
CA ALA A 390 7.45 -10.06 -11.54
C ALA A 390 7.60 -11.59 -11.73
N GLN A 391 7.85 -12.04 -12.95
CA GLN A 391 7.94 -13.46 -13.27
C GLN A 391 8.98 -14.22 -12.45
N GLY A 392 8.53 -15.28 -11.76
CA GLY A 392 9.38 -16.13 -10.91
C GLY A 392 9.83 -15.48 -9.59
N ASN A 393 9.53 -14.20 -9.39
CA ASN A 393 9.93 -13.44 -8.20
C ASN A 393 8.71 -13.13 -7.31
N ARG A 394 7.60 -12.69 -7.92
CA ARG A 394 6.33 -12.38 -7.25
C ARG A 394 5.18 -13.18 -7.88
N PRO A 395 5.20 -14.52 -7.81
CA PRO A 395 4.14 -15.34 -8.41
C PRO A 395 2.81 -15.11 -7.68
N ALA A 396 1.78 -14.66 -8.39
CA ALA A 396 0.46 -14.46 -7.80
C ALA A 396 -0.28 -15.79 -7.60
N ALA A 397 -1.23 -15.79 -6.67
CA ALA A 397 -2.22 -16.86 -6.51
C ALA A 397 -3.64 -16.38 -6.81
N THR A 398 -4.53 -17.30 -7.22
CA THR A 398 -5.96 -16.99 -7.35
C THR A 398 -6.51 -16.41 -6.05
N THR A 399 -7.13 -15.24 -6.16
CA THR A 399 -7.56 -14.41 -5.00
C THR A 399 -8.93 -13.78 -5.29
N TYR A 400 -9.71 -13.54 -4.24
CA TYR A 400 -11.13 -13.16 -4.31
C TYR A 400 -11.40 -11.84 -3.60
N TYR A 401 -11.98 -10.88 -4.31
CA TYR A 401 -12.25 -9.53 -3.80
C TYR A 401 -13.71 -9.18 -4.04
N ARG A 402 -14.39 -8.72 -2.97
CA ARG A 402 -15.72 -8.14 -3.06
C ARG A 402 -15.75 -6.73 -2.44
N ALA A 403 -15.71 -5.68 -3.25
CA ALA A 403 -15.80 -4.30 -2.77
C ALA A 403 -16.15 -3.32 -3.90
N ALA A 404 -16.82 -2.22 -3.59
CA ALA A 404 -16.84 -1.05 -4.47
C ALA A 404 -15.48 -0.33 -4.39
N ILE A 405 -14.88 -0.01 -5.53
CA ILE A 405 -13.62 0.73 -5.59
C ILE A 405 -13.88 2.08 -6.27
N ALA A 406 -13.68 3.17 -5.52
CA ALA A 406 -13.55 4.51 -6.10
C ALA A 406 -12.10 4.97 -5.98
N ALA A 407 -11.44 5.15 -7.12
CA ALA A 407 -10.00 5.43 -7.16
C ALA A 407 -9.67 6.49 -8.20
N GLY A 408 -8.52 7.12 -8.01
CA GLY A 408 -7.91 8.00 -8.99
C GLY A 408 -7.28 7.20 -10.13
N LYS A 409 -7.43 7.72 -11.34
CA LYS A 409 -6.66 7.27 -12.52
C LYS A 409 -5.63 8.32 -12.89
N ASN A 410 -4.63 7.98 -13.69
CA ASN A 410 -3.77 9.00 -14.27
C ASN A 410 -4.44 9.67 -15.47
N MET A 411 -3.96 10.86 -15.81
CA MET A 411 -4.41 11.55 -17.01
C MET A 411 -3.81 10.90 -18.26
N SER A 412 -4.63 10.76 -19.30
CA SER A 412 -4.17 10.22 -20.59
C SER A 412 -3.30 11.24 -21.32
N PHE A 413 -2.26 10.77 -22.00
CA PHE A 413 -1.31 11.55 -22.79
C PHE A 413 -1.09 10.93 -24.19
N PRO A 414 -0.57 11.69 -25.17
CA PRO A 414 -0.31 11.17 -26.50
C PRO A 414 0.75 10.07 -26.43
N PHE A 415 0.54 8.99 -27.17
CA PHE A 415 1.52 7.91 -27.22
C PHE A 415 2.87 8.43 -27.78
N PRO A 416 4.01 8.25 -27.09
CA PRO A 416 5.28 8.79 -27.54
C PRO A 416 5.76 8.19 -28.87
N ASN A 417 6.32 9.02 -29.76
CA ASN A 417 6.76 8.59 -31.10
C ASN A 417 7.98 7.66 -31.09
N TRP A 418 8.80 7.69 -30.04
CA TRP A 418 9.96 6.81 -29.90
C TRP A 418 9.60 5.41 -29.40
N GLU A 419 8.39 5.24 -28.85
CA GLU A 419 7.92 3.95 -28.35
C GLU A 419 7.33 3.14 -29.51
N ASN A 420 7.71 1.86 -29.60
CA ASN A 420 7.42 0.99 -30.74
C ASN A 420 6.06 0.26 -30.63
N ALA A 421 5.14 0.80 -29.84
CA ALA A 421 3.82 0.24 -29.53
C ALA A 421 3.82 -1.14 -28.84
N ASN A 422 4.96 -1.59 -28.29
CA ASN A 422 5.01 -2.79 -27.46
C ASN A 422 4.32 -2.57 -26.11
N ASP A 423 4.49 -1.38 -25.54
CA ASP A 423 3.73 -0.93 -24.38
C ASP A 423 2.32 -0.51 -24.81
N TYR A 424 1.42 -1.48 -24.99
CA TYR A 424 0.05 -1.14 -25.36
C TYR A 424 -0.56 -0.28 -24.24
N ALA A 425 -1.37 0.72 -24.60
CA ALA A 425 -2.11 1.53 -23.64
C ALA A 425 -1.28 2.40 -22.64
N PHE A 426 0.05 2.55 -22.81
CA PHE A 426 0.92 3.48 -22.06
C PHE A 426 0.28 4.86 -21.84
N GLY A 427 -0.05 5.55 -22.95
CA GLY A 427 -0.68 6.88 -22.93
C GLY A 427 -2.14 6.93 -22.46
N THR A 428 -2.77 5.79 -22.18
CA THR A 428 -4.20 5.71 -21.78
C THR A 428 -4.41 5.24 -20.34
N ASP A 429 -3.32 5.12 -19.57
CA ASP A 429 -3.30 4.60 -18.21
C ASP A 429 -3.84 3.15 -18.09
N GLY A 430 -3.79 2.37 -19.17
CA GLY A 430 -4.32 1.00 -19.23
C GLY A 430 -5.86 0.89 -19.18
N GLY A 431 -6.62 1.99 -19.09
CA GLY A 431 -8.09 1.94 -19.07
C GLY A 431 -8.67 1.05 -17.94
N VAL A 432 -9.86 0.46 -18.17
CA VAL A 432 -10.59 -0.29 -17.11
C VAL A 432 -9.83 -1.52 -16.61
N HIS A 433 -9.04 -2.18 -17.47
CA HIS A 433 -8.33 -3.41 -17.10
C HIS A 433 -7.14 -3.19 -16.14
N ASN A 434 -6.77 -1.93 -15.92
CA ASN A 434 -5.71 -1.49 -15.03
C ASN A 434 -6.20 -0.42 -14.02
N PHE A 435 -7.52 -0.21 -13.94
CA PHE A 435 -8.09 0.68 -12.93
C PHE A 435 -7.83 0.16 -11.50
N ILE A 436 -7.94 -1.16 -11.32
CA ILE A 436 -7.27 -1.86 -10.23
C ILE A 436 -5.81 -2.08 -10.66
N ARG A 437 -4.85 -1.65 -9.84
CA ARG A 437 -3.41 -1.77 -10.13
C ARG A 437 -2.84 -3.11 -9.64
N PHE A 438 -1.72 -3.53 -10.20
CA PHE A 438 -1.09 -4.83 -9.97
C PHE A 438 0.43 -4.72 -9.85
N LEU A 439 1.07 -5.65 -9.13
CA LEU A 439 2.54 -5.73 -8.97
C LEU A 439 3.15 -7.14 -9.17
N GLU A 440 2.32 -8.17 -9.32
CA GLU A 440 2.71 -9.58 -9.31
C GLU A 440 2.64 -10.23 -10.70
N ASP A 441 3.21 -11.42 -10.82
CA ASP A 441 3.08 -12.30 -11.98
C ASP A 441 1.80 -13.14 -11.87
N TRP A 442 0.74 -12.63 -12.48
CA TRP A 442 -0.52 -13.36 -12.60
C TRP A 442 -0.61 -14.19 -13.88
N GLN A 443 0.14 -13.80 -14.91
CA GLN A 443 0.00 -14.38 -16.25
C GLN A 443 0.68 -15.75 -16.35
N THR A 444 1.93 -15.87 -15.89
CA THR A 444 2.70 -17.13 -15.99
C THR A 444 2.16 -18.18 -15.05
N THR A 445 1.67 -17.75 -13.89
CA THR A 445 1.02 -18.63 -12.90
C THR A 445 -0.34 -19.12 -13.37
N GLY A 446 -0.97 -18.44 -14.33
CA GLY A 446 -2.33 -18.71 -14.78
C GLY A 446 -3.39 -18.37 -13.72
N SER A 447 -3.04 -17.54 -12.75
CA SER A 447 -3.89 -17.17 -11.62
C SER A 447 -5.06 -16.27 -12.05
N THR A 448 -6.20 -16.47 -11.39
CA THR A 448 -7.41 -15.69 -11.63
C THR A 448 -7.59 -14.62 -10.56
N LEU A 449 -7.86 -13.39 -10.99
CA LEU A 449 -8.40 -12.35 -10.14
C LEU A 449 -9.94 -12.44 -10.21
N ASN A 450 -10.56 -12.86 -9.12
CA ASN A 450 -12.01 -12.84 -8.96
C ASN A 450 -12.40 -11.53 -8.26
N TYR A 451 -13.12 -10.66 -8.97
CA TYR A 451 -13.53 -9.36 -8.46
C TYR A 451 -15.04 -9.18 -8.65
N GLU A 452 -15.73 -8.95 -7.55
CA GLU A 452 -17.13 -8.58 -7.51
C GLU A 452 -17.23 -7.16 -6.94
N GLY A 453 -17.88 -6.24 -7.64
CA GLY A 453 -17.98 -4.89 -7.14
C GLY A 453 -18.44 -3.87 -8.15
N SER A 454 -18.02 -2.62 -7.91
CA SER A 454 -18.19 -1.51 -8.85
C SER A 454 -16.90 -0.70 -8.94
N LEU A 455 -16.57 -0.21 -10.13
CA LEU A 455 -15.37 0.60 -10.36
C LEU A 455 -15.79 2.02 -10.73
N VAL A 456 -15.36 3.02 -9.95
CA VAL A 456 -15.78 4.41 -10.10
C VAL A 456 -14.56 5.34 -10.16
N SER A 457 -14.33 5.98 -11.30
CA SER A 457 -13.28 6.98 -11.45
C SER A 457 -13.85 8.38 -11.20
N LEU A 458 -13.56 8.97 -10.03
CA LEU A 458 -14.09 10.29 -9.65
C LEU A 458 -13.06 11.43 -9.80
N PHE A 459 -11.77 11.13 -9.73
CA PHE A 459 -10.68 12.10 -9.69
C PHE A 459 -9.42 11.55 -10.37
N TYR A 460 -8.37 12.38 -10.45
CA TYR A 460 -7.03 11.95 -10.83
C TYR A 460 -6.18 11.64 -9.59
N SER A 461 -5.32 10.65 -9.69
CA SER A 461 -4.37 10.31 -8.62
C SER A 461 -3.31 11.41 -8.52
N THR A 462 -3.09 11.92 -7.32
CA THR A 462 -2.11 12.97 -6.99
C THR A 462 -0.99 12.45 -6.07
N TYR A 463 -1.16 11.24 -5.51
CA TYR A 463 -0.14 10.57 -4.71
C TYR A 463 0.65 9.55 -5.54
N ASN A 464 -0.02 8.58 -6.16
CA ASN A 464 0.59 7.56 -7.03
C ASN A 464 0.42 7.92 -8.52
N THR A 465 1.19 8.92 -8.93
CA THR A 465 1.18 9.53 -10.28
C THR A 465 1.84 8.66 -11.36
N GLY A 466 2.53 7.57 -10.99
CA GLY A 466 3.24 6.69 -11.92
C GLY A 466 2.33 6.16 -13.04
N ALA A 467 2.68 6.48 -14.29
CA ALA A 467 1.95 6.04 -15.47
C ALA A 467 1.90 4.51 -15.58
N PHE A 468 0.77 3.96 -16.03
CA PHE A 468 0.71 2.56 -16.50
C PHE A 468 1.79 2.29 -17.54
N LYS A 469 2.36 1.08 -17.55
CA LYS A 469 3.31 0.59 -18.56
C LYS A 469 3.37 -0.94 -18.61
N CYS A 470 3.73 -1.47 -19.76
CA CYS A 470 3.93 -2.89 -20.12
C CYS A 470 4.97 -2.95 -21.27
N CYS A 471 5.40 -4.05 -21.88
CA CYS A 471 5.02 -5.46 -21.80
C CYS A 471 6.25 -6.37 -21.70
N THR A 472 7.36 -5.83 -21.20
CA THR A 472 8.46 -6.56 -20.57
C THR A 472 8.08 -7.14 -19.20
N TYR A 473 6.86 -6.82 -18.72
CA TYR A 473 6.24 -7.36 -17.51
C TYR A 473 6.95 -6.92 -16.22
N SER A 474 7.49 -5.70 -16.23
CA SER A 474 8.08 -5.09 -15.03
C SER A 474 7.01 -4.48 -14.15
N VAL A 475 5.98 -3.89 -14.76
CA VAL A 475 4.87 -3.21 -14.07
C VAL A 475 3.55 -3.96 -14.17
N TYR A 476 3.19 -4.45 -15.36
CA TYR A 476 1.90 -5.09 -15.57
C TYR A 476 2.03 -6.47 -16.18
N GLN A 477 1.76 -7.51 -15.37
CA GLN A 477 1.67 -8.90 -15.81
C GLN A 477 0.28 -9.46 -15.45
N PRO A 478 -0.68 -9.46 -16.39
CA PRO A 478 -2.12 -9.50 -16.07
C PRO A 478 -2.63 -10.86 -15.58
N PRO A 479 -3.69 -10.87 -14.73
CA PRO A 479 -4.42 -12.08 -14.40
C PRO A 479 -5.42 -12.50 -15.47
N THR A 480 -5.91 -13.73 -15.34
CA THR A 480 -7.25 -14.06 -15.85
C THR A 480 -8.27 -13.27 -15.03
N ARG A 481 -9.00 -12.34 -15.65
CA ARG A 481 -9.95 -11.47 -14.94
C ARG A 481 -11.35 -12.10 -14.94
N ASN A 482 -11.87 -12.39 -13.76
CA ASN A 482 -13.26 -12.77 -13.55
C ASN A 482 -13.97 -11.62 -12.81
N TYR A 483 -14.42 -10.61 -13.57
CA TYR A 483 -15.02 -9.40 -13.02
C TYR A 483 -16.54 -9.47 -13.15
N VAL A 484 -17.23 -9.31 -12.03
CA VAL A 484 -18.69 -9.32 -11.93
C VAL A 484 -19.14 -8.05 -11.22
N PHE A 485 -20.29 -7.51 -11.62
CA PHE A 485 -20.88 -6.38 -10.92
C PHE A 485 -21.63 -6.88 -9.68
N ASP A 486 -21.43 -6.25 -8.54
CA ASP A 486 -22.13 -6.59 -7.29
C ASP A 486 -23.60 -6.11 -7.35
N PRO A 487 -24.58 -7.02 -7.39
CA PRO A 487 -25.98 -6.65 -7.52
C PRO A 487 -26.54 -5.90 -6.30
N ASP A 488 -25.93 -6.01 -5.13
CA ASP A 488 -26.38 -5.28 -3.94
C ASP A 488 -26.25 -3.76 -4.14
N PHE A 489 -25.27 -3.33 -4.94
CA PHE A 489 -25.03 -1.92 -5.26
C PHE A 489 -26.10 -1.28 -6.15
N THR A 490 -27.11 -2.04 -6.59
CA THR A 490 -28.30 -1.49 -7.28
C THR A 490 -29.33 -0.90 -6.33
N THR A 491 -29.24 -1.18 -5.04
CA THR A 491 -30.20 -0.71 -4.03
C THR A 491 -29.53 0.19 -3.00
N PRO A 492 -30.19 1.26 -2.51
CA PRO A 492 -29.59 2.16 -1.53
C PRO A 492 -29.11 1.47 -0.25
N GLN A 493 -29.76 0.39 0.17
CA GLN A 493 -29.41 -0.37 1.38
C GLN A 493 -28.16 -1.24 1.19
N GLY A 494 -27.85 -1.63 -0.05
CA GLY A 494 -26.65 -2.40 -0.38
C GLY A 494 -25.42 -1.56 -0.66
N LEU A 495 -25.53 -0.22 -0.66
CA LEU A 495 -24.39 0.66 -0.88
C LEU A 495 -23.45 0.67 0.35
N PRO A 496 -22.11 0.68 0.13
CA PRO A 496 -21.16 0.83 1.21
C PRO A 496 -21.39 2.11 2.04
N PRO A 497 -21.05 2.10 3.35
CA PRO A 497 -21.14 3.29 4.19
C PRO A 497 -20.41 4.50 3.60
N GLY A 498 -21.05 5.67 3.62
CA GLY A 498 -20.45 6.89 3.09
C GLY A 498 -20.35 6.96 1.55
N THR A 499 -21.00 6.05 0.81
CA THR A 499 -21.07 6.13 -0.66
C THR A 499 -21.58 7.52 -1.11
N PRO A 500 -20.90 8.19 -2.07
CA PRO A 500 -21.38 9.44 -2.63
C PRO A 500 -22.75 9.27 -3.30
N LEU A 501 -23.74 10.02 -2.84
CA LEU A 501 -25.09 10.01 -3.39
C LEU A 501 -25.36 11.32 -4.13
N PHE A 502 -25.70 11.25 -5.41
CA PHE A 502 -26.33 12.37 -6.10
C PHE A 502 -27.80 12.42 -5.68
N ARG A 503 -28.25 13.57 -5.17
CA ARG A 503 -29.66 13.81 -4.87
C ARG A 503 -30.26 14.54 -6.06
N ASP A 504 -31.05 13.83 -6.85
CA ASP A 504 -31.90 14.46 -7.84
C ASP A 504 -33.15 15.03 -7.15
N VAL A 505 -33.56 16.22 -7.57
CA VAL A 505 -34.77 16.90 -7.05
C VAL A 505 -35.70 17.13 -8.23
N ASP A 506 -36.54 16.13 -8.48
CA ASP A 506 -37.63 16.25 -9.43
C ASP A 506 -38.80 17.01 -8.79
N ILE A 507 -39.09 18.21 -9.30
CA ILE A 507 -40.30 18.94 -8.94
C ILE A 507 -41.48 18.29 -9.68
N LEU A 508 -42.11 17.31 -9.05
CA LEU A 508 -43.24 16.56 -9.63
C LEU A 508 -44.52 17.40 -9.79
N SER A 509 -44.69 18.46 -9.00
CA SER A 509 -45.78 19.43 -9.16
C SER A 509 -45.46 20.76 -8.46
N TYR A 510 -46.06 21.85 -8.95
CA TYR A 510 -46.13 23.12 -8.22
C TYR A 510 -47.58 23.39 -7.81
N ARG A 511 -47.78 23.92 -6.60
CA ARG A 511 -49.08 24.51 -6.20
C ARG A 511 -48.84 25.92 -5.70
N GLN A 512 -49.28 26.90 -6.48
CA GLN A 512 -49.29 28.29 -6.04
C GLN A 512 -50.44 28.49 -5.04
N THR A 513 -50.11 28.89 -3.81
CA THR A 513 -51.12 29.28 -2.82
C THR A 513 -51.24 30.80 -2.86
N LEU A 514 -52.26 31.31 -3.55
CA LEU A 514 -52.60 32.73 -3.53
C LEU A 514 -53.51 32.98 -2.32
N THR A 515 -52.95 33.45 -1.21
CA THR A 515 -53.76 34.03 -0.14
C THR A 515 -53.96 35.51 -0.46
N SER A 516 -55.17 35.92 -0.83
CA SER A 516 -55.49 37.34 -0.93
C SER A 516 -55.42 37.97 0.46
N ARG A 517 -54.54 38.94 0.68
CA ARG A 517 -54.69 39.85 1.82
C ARG A 517 -55.93 40.70 1.56
N THR A 518 -57.01 40.45 2.29
CA THR A 518 -58.05 41.47 2.49
C THR A 518 -57.45 42.57 3.35
N TYR A 519 -57.52 43.80 2.84
CA TYR A 519 -57.08 45.02 3.54
C TYR A 519 -57.87 45.27 4.82
#